data_AF-A0A0F0FLP5-F1
#
_entry.id   AF-A0A0F0FLP5-F1
#
_cell.length_a   1.000
_cell.length_b   1.000
_cell.length_c   1.000
_cell.angle_alpha   90.00
_cell.angle_beta   90.00
_cell.angle_gamma   90.00
#
_symmetry.space_group_name_H-M   'P 1'
#
loop_
_entity.id
_entity.type
_entity.pdbx_description
1 polymer ?
#
loop_
_entity_poly.entity_id
_entity_poly.type
_entity_poly.pdbx_seq_one_letter_code
_entity_poly.pdbx_strand_id
1 'polypeptide(L)'
;MQPGVEATRDIEEELEDLDETDRAIEHAGKRVEAQEQRIAQLKQEGIDSKSAEQLLADTCDSLKQLILHRALIVKSITSRE
;
A
#
# COMPACT_ATOMS: atom_id res chain seq x y z
N MET A 1 10.95 37.00 -5.21
CA MET A 1 10.40 35.65 -4.98
C MET A 1 10.29 35.00 -6.36
N GLN A 2 11.30 34.23 -6.78
CA GLN A 2 11.21 33.50 -8.05
C GLN A 2 10.25 32.32 -7.87
N PRO A 3 9.25 32.17 -8.74
CA PRO A 3 8.41 30.98 -8.77
C PRO A 3 9.16 29.86 -9.52
N GLY A 4 8.98 28.61 -9.07
CA GLY A 4 9.28 27.44 -9.89
C GLY A 4 10.73 26.99 -9.88
N VAL A 5 11.17 26.43 -8.75
CA VAL A 5 11.99 25.21 -8.82
C VAL A 5 11.14 24.15 -8.12
N GLU A 6 10.18 23.58 -8.86
CA GLU A 6 9.80 22.21 -8.54
C GLU A 6 11.10 21.44 -8.65
N ALA A 7 11.62 20.97 -7.53
CA ALA A 7 12.75 20.07 -7.52
C ALA A 7 12.29 18.85 -8.33
N THR A 8 12.68 18.78 -9.60
CA THR A 8 12.55 17.57 -10.40
C THR A 8 13.41 16.54 -9.70
N ARG A 9 12.76 15.69 -8.90
CA ARG A 9 13.35 14.47 -8.37
C ARG A 9 13.94 13.68 -9.52
N ASP A 10 15.03 12.99 -9.26
CA ASP A 10 15.63 12.12 -10.26
C ASP A 10 14.65 10.99 -10.60
N ILE A 11 14.60 10.59 -11.87
CA ILE A 11 13.80 9.45 -12.32
C ILE A 11 14.28 8.17 -11.61
N GLU A 12 15.59 8.06 -11.34
CA GLU A 12 16.15 6.92 -10.60
C GLU A 12 15.58 6.81 -9.17
N GLU A 13 15.47 7.94 -8.45
CA GLU A 13 14.88 7.99 -7.10
C GLU A 13 13.39 7.61 -7.14
N GLU A 14 12.65 8.05 -8.15
CA GLU A 14 11.24 7.68 -8.31
C GLU A 14 11.04 6.20 -8.65
N LEU A 15 11.97 5.59 -9.40
CA LEU A 15 11.95 4.15 -9.67
C LEU A 15 12.26 3.32 -8.43
N GLU A 16 13.18 3.78 -7.58
CA GLU A 16 13.46 3.15 -6.28
C GLU A 16 12.23 3.23 -5.34
N ASP A 17 11.60 4.41 -5.24
CA ASP A 17 10.36 4.62 -4.47
C ASP A 17 9.22 3.71 -5.00
N LEU A 18 9.17 3.49 -6.32
CA LEU A 18 8.19 2.60 -6.95
C LEU A 18 8.43 1.12 -6.56
N ASP A 19 9.68 0.65 -6.60
CA ASP A 19 10.03 -0.72 -6.20
C ASP A 19 9.80 -0.97 -4.70
N GLU A 20 10.11 0.00 -3.84
CA GLU A 20 9.77 -0.06 -2.42
C GLU A 20 8.25 -0.14 -2.21
N THR A 21 7.49 0.71 -2.92
CA THR A 21 6.02 0.71 -2.84
C THR A 21 5.43 -0.62 -3.31
N ASP A 22 5.95 -1.20 -4.40
CA ASP A 22 5.49 -2.48 -4.93
C ASP A 22 5.76 -3.64 -3.95
N ARG A 23 6.93 -3.66 -3.31
CA ARG A 23 7.24 -4.63 -2.25
C ARG A 23 6.34 -4.47 -1.03
N ALA A 24 6.04 -3.23 -0.63
CA ALA A 24 5.12 -2.95 0.47
C ALA A 24 3.69 -3.42 0.16
N ILE A 25 3.21 -3.21 -1.07
CA ILE A 25 1.91 -3.70 -1.56
C ILE A 25 1.86 -5.23 -1.50
N GLU A 26 2.89 -5.93 -2.00
CA GLU A 26 2.94 -7.39 -1.98
C GLU A 26 2.87 -7.94 -0.54
N HIS A 27 3.66 -7.37 0.37
CA HIS A 27 3.69 -7.79 1.77
C HIS A 27 2.35 -7.52 2.48
N ALA A 28 1.73 -6.36 2.23
CA ALA A 28 0.41 -6.04 2.76
C ALA A 28 -0.67 -6.99 2.22
N GLY A 29 -0.60 -7.37 0.94
CA GLY A 29 -1.50 -8.37 0.34
C GLY A 29 -1.41 -9.74 1.04
N LYS A 30 -0.19 -10.26 1.25
CA LYS A 30 0.02 -11.52 1.99
C LYS A 30 -0.53 -11.45 3.42
N ARG A 31 -0.42 -10.30 4.07
CA ARG A 31 -0.95 -10.08 5.42
C ARG A 31 -2.48 -10.08 5.43
N VAL A 32 -3.13 -9.51 4.41
CA VAL A 32 -4.59 -9.56 4.24
C VAL A 32 -5.05 -11.02 4.13
N GLU A 33 -4.45 -11.80 3.23
CA GLU A 33 -4.79 -13.22 3.05
C GLU A 33 -4.64 -14.02 4.36
N ALA A 34 -3.54 -13.81 5.09
CA ALA A 34 -3.32 -14.46 6.38
C ALA A 34 -4.36 -14.06 7.44
N GLN A 35 -4.80 -12.80 7.45
CA GLN A 35 -5.83 -12.31 8.37
C GLN A 35 -7.22 -12.87 8.03
N GLU A 36 -7.56 -12.99 6.75
CA GLU A 36 -8.80 -13.63 6.31
C GLU A 36 -8.87 -15.09 6.76
N GLN A 37 -7.79 -15.85 6.58
CA GLN A 37 -7.69 -17.23 7.07
C GLN A 37 -7.86 -17.31 8.59
N ARG A 38 -7.21 -16.40 9.33
CA ARG A 38 -7.34 -16.34 10.79
C ARG A 38 -8.76 -16.00 11.23
N ILE A 39 -9.44 -15.05 10.57
CA ILE A 39 -10.84 -14.71 10.87
C ILE A 39 -11.74 -15.91 10.62
N ALA A 40 -11.53 -16.64 9.51
CA ALA A 40 -12.29 -17.84 9.20
C ALA A 40 -12.12 -18.91 10.29
N GLN A 41 -10.89 -19.13 10.77
CA GLN A 41 -10.61 -20.04 11.87
C GLN A 41 -11.30 -19.60 13.17
N LEU A 42 -11.18 -18.33 13.56
CA LEU A 42 -11.82 -17.81 14.78
C LEU A 42 -13.34 -18.02 14.76
N LYS A 43 -13.97 -17.75 13.61
CA LYS A 43 -15.42 -17.99 13.42
C LYS A 43 -15.78 -19.46 13.54
N GLN A 44 -14.97 -20.35 12.95
CA GLN A 44 -15.17 -21.80 13.06
C GLN A 44 -15.06 -22.29 14.51
N GLU A 45 -14.15 -21.71 15.29
CA GLU A 45 -13.93 -22.03 16.71
C GLU A 45 -14.96 -21.35 17.64
N GLY A 46 -15.87 -20.52 17.11
CA GLY A 46 -16.86 -19.77 17.88
C GLY A 46 -16.24 -18.64 18.73
N ILE A 47 -15.04 -18.19 18.38
CA ILE A 47 -14.29 -17.13 19.06
C ILE A 47 -14.67 -15.78 18.42
N ASP A 48 -14.78 -14.74 19.24
CA ASP A 48 -15.03 -13.37 18.75
C ASP A 48 -13.94 -12.91 17.78
N SER A 49 -14.35 -12.60 16.55
CA SER A 49 -13.45 -12.20 15.45
C SER A 49 -13.41 -10.68 15.23
N LYS A 50 -14.17 -9.87 15.98
CA LYS A 50 -14.32 -8.43 15.72
C LYS A 50 -13.00 -7.66 15.66
N SER A 51 -12.09 -7.94 16.58
CA SER A 51 -10.78 -7.27 16.61
C SER A 51 -9.90 -7.65 15.42
N ALA A 52 -9.96 -8.91 14.99
CA ALA A 52 -9.26 -9.37 13.79
C ALA A 52 -9.86 -8.78 12.52
N GLU A 53 -11.18 -8.66 12.45
CA GLU A 53 -11.90 -8.00 11.34
C GLU A 53 -11.55 -6.50 11.25
N GLN A 54 -11.47 -5.80 12.38
CA GLN A 54 -11.04 -4.41 12.39
C GLN A 54 -9.60 -4.26 11.89
N LEU A 55 -8.69 -5.13 12.35
CA LEU A 55 -7.31 -5.10 11.91
C LEU A 55 -7.17 -5.40 10.40
N LEU A 56 -8.03 -6.28 9.86
CA LEU A 56 -8.12 -6.52 8.42
C LEU A 56 -8.60 -5.27 7.67
N ALA A 57 -9.63 -4.59 8.17
CA ALA A 57 -10.10 -3.34 7.58
C ALA A 57 -8.98 -2.28 7.54
N ASP A 58 -8.27 -2.07 8.65
CA ASP A 58 -7.16 -1.11 8.73
C ASP A 58 -6.02 -1.46 7.76
N THR A 59 -5.73 -2.77 7.60
CA THR A 59 -4.70 -3.24 6.67
C THR A 59 -5.14 -3.00 5.22
N CYS A 60 -6.41 -3.27 4.90
CA CYS A 60 -6.98 -3.00 3.58
C CYS A 60 -6.97 -1.50 3.24
N ASP A 61 -7.25 -0.63 4.20
CA ASP A 61 -7.16 0.82 3.98
C ASP A 61 -5.72 1.29 3.77
N SER A 62 -4.77 0.74 4.51
CA SER A 62 -3.34 0.98 4.28
C SER A 62 -2.91 0.54 2.88
N LEU A 63 -3.37 -0.63 2.42
CA LEU A 63 -3.10 -1.13 1.07
C LEU A 63 -3.64 -0.20 -0.02
N LYS A 64 -4.84 0.37 0.16
CA LYS A 64 -5.39 1.38 -0.77
C LYS A 64 -4.49 2.61 -0.86
N GLN A 65 -3.94 3.08 0.26
CA GLN A 65 -3.02 4.23 0.27
C GLN A 65 -1.72 3.91 -0.48
N LEU A 66 -1.16 2.70 -0.32
CA LEU A 66 0.02 2.27 -1.06
C LEU A 66 -0.25 2.20 -2.58
N ILE A 67 -1.40 1.65 -2.99
CA ILE A 67 -1.80 1.60 -4.41
C ILE A 67 -1.96 3.02 -4.98
N LEU A 68 -2.53 3.95 -4.22
CA LEU A 68 -2.62 5.35 -4.61
C LEU A 68 -1.24 5.99 -4.76
N HIS A 69 -0.35 5.77 -3.79
CA HIS A 69 1.03 6.26 -3.83
C HIS A 69 1.76 5.78 -5.09
N ARG A 70 1.68 4.48 -5.39
CA ARG A 70 2.22 3.88 -6.60
C ARG A 70 1.72 4.57 -7.87
N ALA A 71 0.41 4.82 -7.94
CA ALA A 71 -0.20 5.48 -9.10
C ALA A 71 0.31 6.92 -9.28
N LEU A 72 0.58 7.64 -8.19
CA LEU A 72 1.15 8.98 -8.23
C LEU A 72 2.60 8.97 -8.74
N ILE A 73 3.42 8.02 -8.28
CA ILE A 73 4.81 7.85 -8.76
C ILE A 73 4.83 7.55 -10.25
N VAL A 74 4.06 6.54 -10.70
CA VAL A 74 3.97 6.18 -12.12
C VAL A 74 3.53 7.38 -12.97
N LYS A 75 2.52 8.13 -12.52
CA LYS A 75 2.08 9.34 -13.22
C LYS A 75 3.19 10.38 -13.31
N SER A 76 3.97 10.56 -12.26
CA SER A 76 5.11 11.50 -12.24
C SER A 76 6.15 11.12 -13.30
N ILE A 77 6.54 9.85 -13.35
CA ILE A 77 7.50 9.30 -14.32
C ILE A 77 6.97 9.48 -15.75
N THR A 78 5.77 8.98 -16.04
CA THR A 78 5.19 9.03 -17.40
C THR A 78 4.93 10.45 -17.90
N SER A 79 4.74 11.44 -17.01
CA SER A 79 4.55 12.83 -17.43
C SER A 79 5.85 13.53 -17.84
N ARG A 80 7.02 12.91 -17.60
CA ARG A 80 8.35 13.43 -17.94
C ARG A 80 8.97 12.76 -19.17
N GLU A 81 8.47 11.59 -19.57
CA GLU A 81 8.82 10.89 -20.82
C GLU A 81 8.10 11.49 -22.04
#